data_AF-A0A2D7HE80-F1
#
_entry.id   AF-A0A2D7HE80-F1
#
_cell.length_a   1.000
_cell.length_b   1.000
_cell.length_c   1.000
_cell.angle_alpha   90.00
_cell.angle_beta   90.00
_cell.angle_gamma   90.00
#
_symmetry.space_group_name_H-M   'P 1'
#
loop_
_entity.id
_entity.type
_entity.pdbx_description
1 polymer ?
#
loop_
_entity_poly.entity_id
_entity_poly.type
_entity_poly.pdbx_seq_one_letter_code
_entity_poly.pdbx_strand_id
1 'polypeptide(L)'
;MSASQPISPAEAETVLRELNQELNRLQRTIRLAIQAQLSKMVGRSFDDLQKNRELADSIHQLLDSHGLRVTCLECGHPAILRVSPRGESSGVFVFDHTIEGKRTFHGGRKTVPIIRLVAKPRRKPRQILARQTTT
;
A
#
# COMPACT_ATOMS: atom_id res chain seq x y z
N MET A 1 -15.57 -40.11 21.60
CA MET A 1 -16.29 -39.08 20.83
C MET A 1 -16.49 -37.89 21.74
N SER A 2 -15.67 -36.84 21.61
CA SER A 2 -15.83 -35.65 22.45
C SER A 2 -17.07 -34.89 22.00
N ALA A 3 -18.03 -34.72 22.91
CA ALA A 3 -19.25 -33.98 22.65
C ALA A 3 -18.93 -32.50 22.36
N SER A 4 -19.48 -31.96 21.27
CA SER A 4 -19.39 -30.53 20.96
C SER A 4 -20.12 -29.74 22.03
N GLN A 5 -19.38 -29.02 22.89
CA GLN A 5 -19.97 -28.06 23.81
C GLN A 5 -20.34 -26.77 23.05
N PRO A 6 -21.50 -26.16 23.36
CA PRO A 6 -21.89 -24.88 22.78
C PRO A 6 -20.97 -23.77 23.30
N ILE A 7 -20.49 -22.91 22.40
CA ILE A 7 -19.70 -21.72 22.78
C ILE A 7 -20.65 -20.68 23.37
N SER A 8 -20.29 -20.06 24.48
CA SER A 8 -21.05 -18.91 24.99
C SER A 8 -20.73 -17.65 24.17
N PRO A 9 -21.65 -16.66 24.09
CA PRO A 9 -21.38 -15.39 23.42
C PRO A 9 -20.16 -14.65 23.99
N ALA A 10 -19.94 -14.71 25.31
CA ALA A 10 -18.82 -14.05 25.98
C ALA A 10 -17.46 -14.69 25.67
N GLU A 11 -17.41 -16.03 25.55
CA GLU A 11 -16.22 -16.75 25.09
C GLU A 11 -15.90 -16.39 23.64
N ALA A 12 -16.91 -16.37 22.77
CA ALA A 12 -16.76 -16.00 21.36
C ALA A 12 -16.17 -14.59 21.20
N GLU A 13 -16.73 -13.61 21.94
CA GLU A 13 -16.26 -12.23 21.92
C GLU A 13 -14.80 -12.12 22.40
N THR A 14 -14.45 -12.87 23.45
CA THR A 14 -13.09 -12.88 23.99
C THR A 14 -12.09 -13.44 22.99
N VAL A 15 -12.39 -14.59 22.38
CA VAL A 15 -11.52 -15.21 21.36
C VAL A 15 -11.34 -14.27 20.16
N LEU A 16 -12.42 -13.67 19.66
CA LEU A 16 -12.33 -12.73 18.53
C LEU A 16 -11.55 -11.46 18.87
N ARG A 17 -11.67 -10.95 20.10
CA ARG A 17 -10.90 -9.80 20.57
C ARG A 17 -9.41 -10.13 20.64
N GLU A 18 -9.05 -11.29 21.20
CA GLU A 18 -7.66 -11.75 21.29
C GLU A 18 -7.06 -11.99 19.91
N LEU A 19 -7.80 -12.64 19.01
CA LEU A 19 -7.38 -12.84 17.63
C LEU A 19 -7.13 -11.51 16.93
N ASN A 20 -8.03 -10.53 17.07
CA ASN A 20 -7.83 -9.20 16.50
C ASN A 20 -6.58 -8.50 17.05
N GLN A 21 -6.30 -8.62 18.35
CA GLN A 21 -5.08 -8.05 18.93
C GLN A 21 -3.83 -8.70 18.35
N GLU A 22 -3.82 -10.03 18.19
CA GLU A 22 -2.68 -10.74 17.63
C GLU A 22 -2.48 -10.42 16.15
N LEU A 23 -3.55 -10.39 15.35
CA LEU A 23 -3.49 -9.97 13.96
C LEU A 23 -2.93 -8.55 13.80
N ASN A 24 -3.34 -7.61 14.67
CA ASN A 24 -2.81 -6.25 14.66
C ASN A 24 -1.31 -6.20 14.97
N ARG A 25 -0.83 -7.04 15.91
CA ARG A 25 0.60 -7.15 16.23
C ARG A 25 1.38 -7.70 15.04
N LEU A 26 0.92 -8.78 14.43
CA LEU A 26 1.57 -9.39 13.26
C LEU A 26 1.62 -8.41 12.08
N GLN A 27 0.52 -7.71 11.79
CA GLN A 27 0.49 -6.69 10.73
C GLN A 27 1.47 -5.54 11.00
N ARG A 28 1.60 -5.11 12.26
CA ARG A 28 2.60 -4.09 12.64
C ARG A 28 4.02 -4.60 12.41
N THR A 29 4.33 -5.83 12.82
CA THR A 29 5.64 -6.46 12.62
C THR A 29 5.97 -6.57 11.13
N ILE A 30 5.04 -7.05 10.31
CA ILE A 30 5.20 -7.13 8.85
C ILE A 30 5.51 -5.75 8.27
N ARG A 31 4.73 -4.72 8.62
CA ARG A 31 4.95 -3.35 8.12
C ARG A 31 6.34 -2.83 8.49
N LEU A 32 6.79 -3.04 9.72
CA LEU A 32 8.11 -2.61 10.18
C LEU A 32 9.25 -3.34 9.44
N ALA A 33 9.10 -4.65 9.23
CA ALA A 33 10.05 -5.45 8.47
C ALA A 33 10.17 -4.97 7.02
N ILE A 34 9.03 -4.76 6.33
CA ILE A 34 9.01 -4.21 4.96
C ILE A 34 9.67 -2.83 4.93
N GLN A 35 9.29 -1.93 5.85
CA GLN A 35 9.87 -0.59 5.95
C GLN A 35 11.40 -0.64 6.11
N ALA A 36 11.91 -1.52 6.98
CA ALA A 36 13.35 -1.65 7.22
C ALA A 36 14.11 -2.13 5.96
N GLN A 37 13.58 -3.11 5.22
CA GLN A 37 14.23 -3.60 4.01
C GLN A 37 14.17 -2.58 2.87
N LEU A 38 13.02 -1.95 2.64
CA LEU A 38 12.87 -0.92 1.62
C LEU A 38 13.78 0.30 1.89
N SER A 39 14.01 0.64 3.16
CA SER A 39 14.88 1.75 3.54
C SER A 39 16.33 1.56 3.11
N LYS A 40 16.80 0.31 2.96
CA LYS A 40 18.17 0.00 2.47
C LYS A 40 18.38 0.36 1.01
N MET A 41 17.32 0.54 0.24
CA MET A 41 17.38 0.91 -1.18
C MET A 41 17.36 2.42 -1.42
N VAL A 42 17.04 3.22 -0.39
CA VAL A 42 16.97 4.68 -0.50
C VAL A 42 18.30 5.24 -0.99
N GLY A 43 18.23 6.16 -1.95
CA GLY A 43 19.41 6.77 -2.57
C GLY A 43 20.09 5.93 -3.65
N ARG A 44 19.56 4.76 -4.00
CA ARG A 44 20.11 3.89 -5.07
C ARG A 44 19.29 3.99 -6.38
N SER A 45 19.90 3.58 -7.49
CA SER A 45 19.33 3.51 -8.84
C SER A 45 20.08 2.42 -9.63
N PHE A 46 19.47 1.84 -10.67
CA PHE A 46 20.13 0.93 -11.62
C PHE A 46 20.74 1.64 -12.83
N ASP A 47 20.60 2.97 -12.93
CA ASP A 47 20.99 3.79 -14.09
C ASP A 47 20.46 3.28 -15.44
N ASP A 48 19.39 2.51 -15.38
CA ASP A 48 18.68 1.91 -16.49
C ASP A 48 17.17 2.05 -16.24
N LEU A 49 16.46 2.59 -17.23
CA LEU A 49 15.04 2.88 -17.11
C LEU A 49 14.20 1.63 -16.87
N GLN A 50 14.53 0.53 -17.56
CA GLN A 50 13.74 -0.69 -17.50
C GLN A 50 13.93 -1.37 -16.14
N LYS A 51 15.17 -1.48 -15.66
CA LYS A 51 15.46 -2.01 -14.32
C LYS A 51 14.85 -1.18 -13.20
N ASN A 52 14.88 0.15 -13.33
CA ASN A 52 14.23 1.04 -12.35
C ASN A 52 12.69 0.87 -12.35
N ARG A 53 12.07 0.67 -13.51
CA ARG A 53 10.62 0.35 -13.60
C ARG A 53 10.29 -0.98 -12.93
N GLU A 54 11.04 -2.03 -13.26
CA GLU A 54 10.86 -3.37 -12.66
C GLU A 54 11.01 -3.34 -11.14
N LEU A 55 11.99 -2.57 -10.63
CA LEU A 55 12.13 -2.34 -9.19
C LEU A 55 10.89 -1.67 -8.60
N ALA A 56 10.42 -0.56 -9.19
CA ALA A 56 9.27 0.17 -8.69
C ALA A 56 7.98 -0.68 -8.72
N ASP A 57 7.79 -1.47 -9.77
CA ASP A 57 6.66 -2.39 -9.91
C ASP A 57 6.73 -3.52 -8.89
N SER A 58 7.92 -4.08 -8.63
CA SER A 58 8.12 -5.10 -7.58
C SER A 58 7.80 -4.55 -6.18
N ILE A 59 8.26 -3.32 -5.88
CA ILE A 59 7.90 -2.62 -4.63
C ILE A 59 6.38 -2.42 -4.57
N HIS A 60 5.76 -1.98 -5.66
CA HIS A 60 4.31 -1.80 -5.69
C HIS A 60 3.54 -3.09 -5.40
N GLN A 61 3.90 -4.20 -6.06
CA GLN A 61 3.24 -5.49 -5.87
C GLN A 61 3.37 -6.00 -4.43
N LEU A 62 4.58 -5.91 -3.85
CA LEU A 62 4.82 -6.26 -2.44
C LEU A 62 3.90 -5.44 -1.53
N LEU A 63 3.87 -4.12 -1.69
CA LEU A 63 3.03 -3.26 -0.85
C LEU A 63 1.53 -3.51 -1.07
N ASP A 64 1.09 -3.76 -2.30
CA ASP A 64 -0.33 -4.02 -2.58
C ASP A 64 -0.81 -5.32 -1.91
N SER A 65 0.02 -6.37 -1.91
CA SER A 65 -0.28 -7.66 -1.26
C SER A 65 -0.47 -7.55 0.26
N HIS A 66 0.16 -6.55 0.89
CA HIS A 66 0.04 -6.28 2.32
C HIS A 66 -0.90 -5.11 2.66
N GLY A 67 -1.69 -4.63 1.69
CA GLY A 67 -2.63 -3.53 1.93
C GLY A 67 -1.93 -2.21 2.28
N LEU A 68 -0.76 -1.95 1.69
CA LEU A 68 0.06 -0.78 1.94
C LEU A 68 0.23 0.10 0.68
N ARG A 69 0.65 1.33 0.94
CA ARG A 69 1.06 2.35 -0.04
C ARG A 69 2.30 3.08 0.48
N VAL A 70 3.02 3.76 -0.41
CA VAL A 70 4.02 4.73 0.01
C VAL A 70 3.33 6.06 0.33
N THR A 71 3.89 6.85 1.22
CA THR A 71 3.47 8.22 1.50
C THR A 71 4.16 9.13 0.50
N CYS A 72 3.41 9.94 -0.22
CA CYS A 72 4.00 11.00 -1.03
C CYS A 72 4.70 12.01 -0.11
N LEU A 73 5.97 12.30 -0.37
CA LEU A 73 6.76 13.22 0.46
C LEU A 73 6.35 14.69 0.30
N GLU A 74 5.68 15.03 -0.80
CA GLU A 74 5.23 16.40 -1.07
C GLU A 74 3.86 16.71 -0.46
N CYS A 75 2.85 15.85 -0.65
CA CYS A 75 1.48 16.11 -0.22
C CYS A 75 0.96 15.18 0.90
N GLY A 76 1.76 14.24 1.38
CA GLY A 76 1.37 13.29 2.45
C GLY A 76 0.36 12.21 2.05
N HIS A 77 -0.17 12.24 0.82
CA HIS A 77 -1.19 11.28 0.40
C HIS A 77 -0.61 9.88 0.13
N PRO A 78 -1.40 8.81 0.33
CA PRO A 78 -1.04 7.46 -0.11
C PRO A 78 -0.85 7.41 -1.63
N ALA A 79 0.29 6.90 -2.07
CA ALA A 79 0.72 6.87 -3.46
C ALA A 79 1.32 5.51 -3.84
N ILE A 80 1.49 5.31 -5.14
CA ILE A 80 2.25 4.22 -5.74
C ILE A 80 3.58 4.80 -6.22
N LEU A 81 4.69 4.18 -5.84
CA LEU A 81 6.00 4.56 -6.39
C LEU A 81 6.08 4.06 -7.83
N ARG A 82 6.43 4.93 -8.77
CA ARG A 82 6.62 4.60 -10.19
C ARG A 82 7.88 5.24 -10.72
N VAL A 83 8.30 4.82 -11.92
CA VAL A 83 9.37 5.47 -12.67
C VAL A 83 8.81 6.08 -13.95
N SER A 84 9.03 7.38 -14.09
CA SER A 84 8.68 8.17 -15.27
C SER A 84 9.90 8.24 -16.20
N PRO A 85 9.74 8.11 -17.53
CA PRO A 85 10.84 8.26 -18.48
C PRO A 85 11.29 9.72 -18.66
N ARG A 86 10.70 10.67 -17.93
CA ARG A 86 11.06 12.10 -18.03
C ARG A 86 12.42 12.37 -17.37
N GLY A 87 13.13 13.37 -17.87
CA GLY A 87 14.33 13.93 -17.23
C GLY A 87 15.64 13.32 -17.72
N GLU A 88 15.82 11.99 -17.62
CA GLU A 88 17.09 11.31 -17.92
C GLU A 88 16.89 9.91 -18.52
N SER A 89 17.97 9.35 -19.07
CA SER A 89 17.99 8.02 -19.70
C SER A 89 17.55 6.88 -18.76
N SER A 90 17.78 7.02 -17.45
CA SER A 90 17.37 6.05 -16.43
C SER A 90 15.97 6.29 -15.84
N GLY A 91 15.30 7.36 -16.26
CA GLY A 91 14.03 7.84 -15.69
C GLY A 91 14.16 8.40 -14.27
N VAL A 92 13.02 8.86 -13.75
CA VAL A 92 12.90 9.44 -12.40
C VAL A 92 11.78 8.78 -11.60
N PHE A 93 12.03 8.56 -10.31
CA PHE A 93 11.06 8.06 -9.35
C PHE A 93 10.04 9.13 -8.99
N VAL A 94 8.76 8.78 -9.13
CA VAL A 94 7.59 9.64 -8.87
C VAL A 94 6.58 8.93 -7.97
N PHE A 95 5.86 9.72 -7.19
CA PHE A 95 4.70 9.29 -6.43
C PHE A 95 3.44 9.49 -7.29
N ASP A 96 2.82 8.41 -7.72
CA ASP A 96 1.55 8.40 -8.47
C ASP A 96 0.38 8.24 -7.50
N HIS A 97 -0.47 9.26 -7.42
CA HIS A 97 -1.65 9.26 -6.57
C HIS A 97 -2.87 9.79 -7.31
N THR A 98 -4.05 9.40 -6.82
CA THR A 98 -5.33 9.92 -7.27
C THR A 98 -5.95 10.76 -6.17
N ILE A 99 -6.01 12.08 -6.38
CA ILE A 99 -6.62 13.04 -5.46
C ILE A 99 -7.89 13.55 -6.13
N GLU A 100 -9.04 13.44 -5.46
CA GLU A 100 -10.33 13.93 -5.97
C GLU A 100 -10.67 13.43 -7.39
N GLY A 101 -10.32 12.18 -7.70
CA GLY A 101 -10.55 11.57 -9.01
C GLY A 101 -9.56 11.97 -10.10
N LYS A 102 -8.62 12.87 -9.81
CA LYS A 102 -7.55 13.28 -10.73
C LYS A 102 -6.26 12.56 -10.39
N ARG A 103 -5.60 12.03 -11.43
CA ARG A 103 -4.27 11.42 -11.29
C ARG A 103 -3.21 12.51 -11.32
N THR A 104 -2.33 12.52 -10.33
CA THR A 104 -1.27 13.51 -10.15
C THR A 104 0.04 12.80 -9.84
N PHE A 105 1.15 13.41 -10.22
CA PHE A 105 2.49 12.88 -9.99
C PHE A 105 3.34 13.92 -9.26
N HIS A 106 3.92 13.51 -8.14
CA HIS A 106 4.88 14.30 -7.37
C HIS A 106 6.26 13.63 -7.39
N GLY A 107 7.32 14.38 -7.10
CA GLY A 107 8.69 13.90 -7.07
C GLY A 107 9.44 14.14 -8.37
N GLY A 108 10.18 13.14 -8.83
CA GLY A 108 11.14 13.27 -9.93
C GLY A 108 12.59 13.09 -9.48
N ARG A 109 12.83 12.21 -8.50
CA ARG A 109 14.18 11.91 -8.02
C ARG A 109 14.84 10.87 -8.90
N LYS A 110 16.13 11.02 -9.19
CA LYS A 110 16.91 10.03 -9.95
C LYS A 110 17.11 8.70 -9.21
N THR A 111 17.07 8.75 -7.88
CA THR A 111 17.27 7.61 -7.01
C THR A 111 16.01 7.32 -6.19
N VAL A 112 15.92 6.11 -5.65
CA VAL A 112 14.81 5.68 -4.79
C VAL A 112 14.63 6.70 -3.65
N PRO A 113 13.45 7.34 -3.54
CA PRO A 113 13.21 8.35 -2.51
C PRO A 113 13.08 7.70 -1.13
N ILE A 114 13.05 8.52 -0.07
CA ILE A 114 12.66 8.05 1.26
C ILE A 114 11.28 7.38 1.15
N ILE A 115 11.20 6.13 1.59
CA ILE A 115 9.95 5.36 1.61
C ILE A 115 9.34 5.49 2.99
N ARG A 116 8.09 5.92 3.08
CA ARG A 116 7.27 5.86 4.31
C ARG A 116 6.01 5.10 4.01
N LEU A 117 5.75 4.00 4.71
CA LEU A 117 4.58 3.18 4.44
C LEU A 117 3.33 3.74 5.13
N VAL A 118 2.18 3.66 4.46
CA VAL A 118 0.84 3.97 4.99
C VAL A 118 -0.14 2.87 4.57
N ALA A 119 -1.28 2.79 5.25
CA ALA A 119 -2.34 1.86 4.84
C ALA A 119 -2.89 2.25 3.46
N LYS A 120 -3.20 1.24 2.64
CA LYS A 120 -3.92 1.41 1.37
C LYS A 120 -5.31 1.96 1.67
N PRO A 121 -5.73 3.09 1.05
CA PRO A 121 -7.07 3.61 1.22
C PRO A 121 -8.12 2.56 0.87
N ARG A 122 -9.19 2.49 1.67
CA ARG A 122 -10.36 1.67 1.33
C ARG A 122 -10.95 2.18 0.02
N ARG A 123 -11.22 1.27 -0.92
CA ARG A 123 -11.95 1.63 -2.13
C ARG A 123 -13.35 2.09 -1.72
N LYS A 124 -13.79 3.27 -2.18
CA LYS A 124 -15.19 3.66 -2.03
C LYS A 124 -16.04 2.59 -2.72
N PRO A 125 -17.08 2.03 -2.07
CA PRO A 125 -18.02 1.16 -2.74
C PRO A 125 -18.59 1.92 -3.94
N ARG A 126 -18.56 1.31 -5.12
CA ARG A 126 -19.22 1.88 -6.30
C ARG A 126 -20.71 1.84 -5.98
N GLN A 127 -21.31 3.00 -5.65
CA GLN A 127 -22.76 3.11 -5.56
C GLN A 127 -23.30 2.67 -6.92
N ILE A 128 -23.88 1.48 -6.98
CA ILE A 128 -24.72 1.07 -8.10
C ILE A 128 -25.95 1.95 -7.96
N LEU A 129 -25.99 3.05 -8.73
CA LEU A 129 -27.19 3.85 -8.90
C LEU A 129 -28.24 2.94 -9.53
N ALA A 130 -29.04 2.30 -8.69
CA ALA A 130 -30.29 1.67 -9.09
C ALA A 130 -31.17 2.79 -9.63
N ARG A 131 -31.21 2.94 -10.96
CA ARG A 131 -32.24 3.72 -11.63
C ARG A 131 -33.56 3.02 -11.32
N GLN A 132 -34.32 3.55 -10.37
CA GLN A 132 -35.72 3.22 -10.21
C GLN A 132 -36.45 3.79 -11.42
N THR A 133 -36.74 2.93 -12.40
CA THR A 133 -37.79 3.18 -13.40
C THR A 133 -39.12 3.10 -12.67
N THR A 134 -39.68 4.26 -12.32
CA THR A 134 -41.11 4.39 -12.02
C THR A 134 -41.89 4.39 -13.33
N THR A 135 -42.82 3.45 -13.38
CA THR A 135 -43.97 3.30 -14.30
C THR A 135 -44.77 4.58 -14.51
#